data_AF-A0A6P6GBV7-F1
#
_entry.id   AF-A0A6P6GBV7-F1
#
_cell.length_a   1.000
_cell.length_b   1.000
_cell.length_c   1.000
_cell.angle_alpha   90.00
_cell.angle_beta   90.00
_cell.angle_gamma   90.00
#
_symmetry.space_group_name_H-M   'P 1'
#
loop_
_entity.id
_entity.type
_entity.pdbx_description
1 polymer ?
#
loop_
_entity_poly.entity_id
_entity_poly.type
_entity_poly.pdbx_seq_one_letter_code
_entity_poly.pdbx_strand_id
1 'polypeptide(L)'
;MRGTYNTRIIDPKLSSSLAFVQFPQRFHNIATNDIYDCQYRSTYTVIWQGMDGLDGPVLSCTGFYIKRVCFYGDYVQEGTDLMELKSYFGPSNEFIKSILHYNKPRTDLMELKSYFGPSNEFIKSILHYSKPNLINNRESTNSLIKEAKFLASSSYADQTKWGKEVI
;
A
#
# COMPACT_ATOMS: atom_id res chain seq x y z
N MET A 1 -17.11 -23.32 -10.12
CA MET A 1 -17.53 -21.90 -10.19
C MET A 1 -16.35 -21.04 -10.58
N ARG A 2 -16.41 -20.43 -11.77
CA ARG A 2 -15.49 -19.41 -12.28
C ARG A 2 -16.21 -18.06 -12.10
N GLY A 3 -15.55 -17.02 -11.57
CA GLY A 3 -15.90 -15.64 -11.96
C GLY A 3 -16.16 -14.54 -10.92
N THR A 4 -15.95 -14.69 -9.60
CA THR A 4 -16.36 -13.62 -8.64
C THR A 4 -15.23 -12.80 -8.01
N TYR A 5 -13.96 -13.20 -8.12
CA TYR A 5 -12.88 -12.52 -7.39
C TYR A 5 -12.41 -11.21 -8.06
N ASN A 6 -12.42 -11.15 -9.40
CA ASN A 6 -11.86 -10.01 -10.15
C ASN A 6 -12.73 -8.74 -10.11
N THR A 7 -14.02 -8.86 -9.80
CA THR A 7 -14.97 -7.72 -9.80
C THR A 7 -15.00 -6.97 -8.49
N ARG A 8 -14.56 -7.57 -7.37
CA ARG A 8 -14.66 -6.96 -6.03
C ARG A 8 -13.77 -5.73 -5.83
N ILE A 9 -12.61 -5.69 -6.48
CA ILE A 9 -11.61 -4.62 -6.28
C ILE A 9 -12.11 -3.28 -6.85
N ILE A 10 -12.79 -3.35 -7.99
CA ILE A 10 -13.30 -2.19 -8.74
C ILE A 10 -14.78 -1.89 -8.44
N ASP A 11 -15.47 -2.75 -7.69
CA ASP A 11 -16.85 -2.51 -7.26
C ASP A 11 -16.89 -1.34 -6.28
N PRO A 12 -17.52 -0.20 -6.62
CA PRO A 12 -17.55 0.98 -5.77
C PRO A 12 -18.14 0.71 -4.38
N LYS A 13 -19.04 -0.28 -4.24
CA LYS A 13 -19.69 -0.61 -2.97
C LYS A 13 -18.79 -1.40 -2.02
N LEU A 14 -17.92 -2.25 -2.57
CA LEU A 14 -16.99 -3.08 -1.80
C LEU A 14 -15.62 -2.42 -1.66
N SER A 15 -15.25 -1.56 -2.61
CA SER A 15 -13.89 -1.03 -2.68
C SER A 15 -13.54 -0.21 -1.43
N SER A 16 -14.39 0.67 -0.92
CA SER A 16 -14.01 1.56 0.19
C SER A 16 -13.58 0.84 1.47
N SER A 17 -14.12 -0.34 1.76
CA SER A 17 -13.80 -1.14 2.96
C SER A 17 -12.88 -2.32 2.71
N LEU A 18 -12.54 -2.61 1.45
CA LEU A 18 -11.72 -3.77 1.08
C LEU A 18 -10.23 -3.46 1.18
N ALA A 19 -9.52 -4.14 2.07
CA ALA A 19 -8.07 -4.00 2.21
C ALA A 19 -7.28 -4.80 1.16
N PHE A 20 -7.66 -6.07 0.99
CA PHE A 20 -7.00 -6.99 0.05
C PHE A 20 -7.95 -8.08 -0.44
N VAL A 21 -7.54 -8.76 -1.51
CA VAL A 21 -8.19 -9.96 -2.05
C VAL A 21 -7.17 -11.07 -2.12
N GLN A 22 -7.49 -12.20 -1.50
CA GLN A 22 -6.69 -13.42 -1.56
C GLN A 22 -7.29 -14.37 -2.60
N PHE A 23 -6.50 -14.75 -3.60
CA PHE A 23 -6.87 -15.75 -4.59
C PHE A 23 -6.45 -17.15 -4.12
N PRO A 24 -7.26 -18.18 -4.42
CA PRO A 24 -6.89 -19.56 -4.17
C PRO A 24 -5.63 -19.95 -4.94
N GLN A 25 -4.57 -20.39 -4.25
CA GLN A 25 -3.40 -20.99 -4.90
C GLN A 25 -3.74 -22.43 -5.30
N ARG A 26 -3.48 -22.79 -6.56
CA ARG A 26 -3.72 -24.15 -7.07
C ARG A 26 -2.43 -24.73 -7.60
N PHE A 27 -2.09 -25.92 -7.12
CA PHE A 27 -0.95 -26.69 -7.59
C PHE A 27 -1.40 -27.68 -8.67
N HIS A 28 -0.50 -27.94 -9.63
CA HIS A 28 -0.71 -28.90 -10.71
C HIS A 28 0.08 -30.18 -10.44
N ASN A 29 -0.23 -31.25 -11.18
CA ASN A 29 0.47 -32.54 -11.10
C ASN A 29 0.44 -33.21 -9.72
N ILE A 30 -0.64 -33.02 -8.98
CA ILE A 30 -0.86 -33.71 -7.70
C ILE A 30 -1.21 -35.17 -8.00
N ALA A 31 -0.51 -36.11 -7.37
CA ALA A 31 -0.80 -37.53 -7.51
C ALA A 31 -2.21 -37.86 -6.99
N THR A 32 -2.91 -38.79 -7.64
CA THR A 32 -4.23 -39.26 -7.16
C THR A 32 -4.15 -39.91 -5.78
N ASN A 33 -3.00 -40.52 -5.47
CA ASN A 33 -2.68 -41.13 -4.18
C ASN A 33 -1.63 -40.29 -3.44
N ASP A 34 -1.86 -38.98 -3.34
CA ASP A 34 -1.00 -38.10 -2.58
C ASP A 34 -1.12 -38.38 -1.07
N ILE A 35 -0.17 -39.14 -0.53
CA ILE A 35 -0.12 -39.50 0.89
C ILE A 35 0.24 -38.34 1.80
N TYR A 36 0.74 -37.24 1.25
CA TYR A 36 1.02 -36.01 2.01
C TYR A 36 -0.20 -35.09 2.09
N ASP A 37 -1.31 -35.49 1.44
CA ASP A 37 -2.62 -34.84 1.47
C ASP A 37 -2.50 -33.32 1.38
N CYS A 38 -1.91 -32.78 0.30
CA CYS A 38 -1.64 -31.36 0.06
C CYS A 38 -2.58 -30.40 0.86
N GLN A 39 -2.28 -30.16 2.14
CA GLN A 39 -3.32 -29.75 3.12
C GLN A 39 -3.92 -28.39 2.80
N TYR A 40 -3.14 -27.61 2.05
CA TYR A 40 -3.55 -26.34 1.50
C TYR A 40 -4.81 -26.40 0.62
N ARG A 41 -5.15 -27.53 0.00
CA ARG A 41 -6.33 -27.66 -0.86
C ARG A 41 -7.62 -27.37 -0.11
N SER A 42 -7.79 -27.90 1.11
CA SER A 42 -8.98 -27.66 1.92
C SER A 42 -9.01 -26.22 2.47
N THR A 43 -7.85 -25.67 2.82
CA THR A 43 -7.69 -24.28 3.25
C THR A 43 -8.25 -23.29 2.22
N TYR A 44 -7.82 -23.41 0.96
CA TYR A 44 -8.22 -22.51 -0.12
C TYR A 44 -9.67 -22.68 -0.57
N THR A 45 -10.26 -23.87 -0.41
CA THR A 45 -11.57 -24.21 -0.99
C THR A 45 -12.71 -24.27 0.02
N VAL A 46 -12.41 -24.50 1.29
CA VAL A 46 -13.43 -24.64 2.35
C VAL A 46 -13.25 -23.57 3.41
N ILE A 47 -12.07 -23.51 4.04
CA ILE A 47 -11.83 -22.64 5.20
C ILE A 47 -11.97 -21.17 4.80
N TRP A 48 -11.24 -20.74 3.78
CA TRP A 48 -11.22 -19.34 3.36
C TRP A 48 -12.53 -18.86 2.76
N GLN A 49 -13.28 -19.75 2.10
CA GLN A 49 -14.62 -19.42 1.62
C GLN A 49 -15.58 -19.21 2.80
N GLY A 50 -15.45 -20.01 3.86
CA GLY A 50 -16.19 -19.80 5.10
C GLY A 50 -15.83 -18.48 5.79
N MET A 51 -14.54 -18.14 5.87
CA MET A 51 -14.06 -16.89 6.48
C MET A 51 -14.48 -15.63 5.70
N ASP A 52 -14.69 -15.72 4.38
CA ASP A 52 -15.21 -14.62 3.55
C ASP A 52 -16.61 -14.15 3.98
N GLY A 53 -17.37 -14.97 4.71
CA GLY A 53 -18.65 -14.58 5.32
C GLY A 53 -18.51 -13.78 6.63
N LEU A 54 -17.29 -13.66 7.17
CA LEU A 54 -16.94 -12.89 8.36
C LEU A 54 -16.04 -11.71 7.94
N ASP A 55 -14.76 -11.74 8.30
CA ASP A 55 -13.79 -10.67 8.04
C ASP A 55 -12.85 -10.97 6.85
N GLY A 56 -13.07 -12.09 6.16
CA GLY A 56 -12.23 -12.50 5.04
C GLY A 56 -11.11 -13.50 5.40
N PRO A 57 -10.45 -14.07 4.38
CA PRO A 57 -9.36 -15.03 4.58
C PRO A 57 -8.08 -14.36 5.06
N VAL A 58 -7.16 -15.16 5.62
CA VAL A 58 -5.82 -14.70 5.99
C VAL A 58 -4.93 -14.43 4.76
N LEU A 59 -4.04 -13.44 4.86
CA LEU A 59 -3.04 -13.17 3.83
C LEU A 59 -2.00 -14.29 3.79
N SER A 60 -1.84 -14.92 2.62
CA SER A 60 -1.18 -16.24 2.52
C SER A 60 0.02 -16.23 1.58
N CYS A 61 0.85 -15.19 1.69
CA CYS A 61 2.10 -14.96 0.98
C CYS A 61 2.02 -14.80 -0.54
N THR A 62 1.19 -15.57 -1.26
CA THR A 62 1.10 -15.54 -2.73
C THR A 62 -0.33 -15.42 -3.22
N GLY A 63 -0.49 -14.97 -4.47
CA GLY A 63 -1.79 -14.92 -5.13
C GLY A 63 -2.74 -13.95 -4.45
N PHE A 64 -2.35 -12.70 -4.23
CA PHE A 64 -3.22 -11.69 -3.65
C PHE A 64 -3.11 -10.35 -4.39
N TYR A 65 -4.09 -9.48 -4.15
CA TYR A 65 -4.04 -8.06 -4.46
C TYR A 65 -4.25 -7.27 -3.17
N ILE A 66 -3.37 -6.32 -2.82
CA ILE A 66 -3.50 -5.45 -1.64
C ILE A 66 -3.59 -4.01 -2.10
N LYS A 67 -4.46 -3.21 -1.47
CA LYS A 67 -4.46 -1.76 -1.66
C LYS A 67 -3.27 -1.13 -0.96
N ARG A 68 -2.51 -0.33 -1.71
CA ARG A 68 -1.32 0.38 -1.21
C ARG A 68 -1.58 1.19 0.07
N VAL A 69 -2.78 1.74 0.26
CA VAL A 69 -3.13 2.54 1.44
C VAL A 69 -3.21 1.74 2.74
N CYS A 70 -3.51 0.43 2.68
CA CYS A 70 -3.62 -0.40 3.88
C CYS A 70 -2.29 -0.58 4.59
N PHE A 71 -1.19 -0.38 3.84
CA PHE A 71 0.17 -0.45 4.33
C PHE A 71 0.59 0.81 5.12
N TYR A 72 -0.17 1.90 4.98
CA TYR A 72 0.18 3.20 5.57
C TYR A 72 -0.49 3.49 6.89
N GLY A 73 -1.38 2.61 7.37
CA GLY A 73 -2.21 2.87 8.55
C GLY A 73 -3.07 4.14 8.42
N ASP A 74 -3.55 4.64 9.56
CA ASP A 74 -4.39 5.85 9.63
C ASP A 74 -3.61 7.17 9.43
N TYR A 75 -2.28 7.12 9.23
CA TYR A 75 -1.39 8.29 9.16
C TYR A 75 -1.59 9.17 7.91
N VAL A 76 -2.39 8.70 6.96
CA VAL A 76 -2.78 9.43 5.75
C VAL A 76 -4.14 10.14 5.95
N GLN A 77 -4.59 10.39 7.20
CA GLN A 77 -5.88 11.07 7.51
C GLN A 77 -5.81 12.35 8.42
N GLU A 78 -6.64 13.33 8.04
CA GLU A 78 -7.04 14.72 8.45
C GLU A 78 -6.25 15.83 9.26
N GLY A 79 -5.74 16.93 8.60
CA GLY A 79 -5.32 18.28 9.15
C GLY A 79 -3.86 18.91 9.18
N THR A 80 -3.11 19.32 8.12
CA THR A 80 -1.78 20.03 8.25
C THR A 80 -1.85 21.59 8.20
N ASP A 81 -0.90 22.30 8.85
CA ASP A 81 -0.71 23.77 8.82
C ASP A 81 0.06 24.28 7.58
N LEU A 82 -0.44 25.38 7.00
CA LEU A 82 -0.02 26.01 5.73
C LEU A 82 1.39 26.57 5.75
N MET A 83 1.89 27.01 6.90
CA MET A 83 3.22 27.65 6.99
C MET A 83 4.37 26.64 6.97
N GLU A 84 4.15 25.43 7.50
CA GLU A 84 5.14 24.37 7.50
C GLU A 84 5.39 23.84 6.07
N LEU A 85 4.33 23.63 5.28
CA LEU A 85 4.47 23.18 3.89
C LEU A 85 5.29 24.15 3.02
N LYS A 86 5.20 25.46 3.29
CA LYS A 86 5.96 26.47 2.54
C LYS A 86 7.47 26.44 2.79
N SER A 87 7.90 26.00 3.98
CA SER A 87 9.33 25.91 4.30
C SER A 87 10.02 24.78 3.52
N TYR A 88 9.29 23.70 3.22
CA TYR A 88 9.81 22.52 2.54
C TYR A 88 9.59 22.50 1.02
N PHE A 89 8.41 22.90 0.55
CA PHE A 89 8.04 22.86 -0.87
C PHE A 89 8.24 24.21 -1.58
N GLY A 90 8.64 25.23 -0.82
CA GLY A 90 8.78 26.59 -1.31
C GLY A 90 7.47 27.38 -1.30
N PRO A 91 7.52 28.66 -1.68
CA PRO A 91 6.43 29.62 -1.43
C PRO A 91 5.23 29.48 -2.38
N SER A 92 5.18 28.45 -3.23
CA SER A 92 4.19 28.32 -4.30
C SER A 92 2.79 27.99 -3.76
N ASN A 93 1.98 29.02 -3.51
CA ASN A 93 0.64 28.87 -2.95
C ASN A 93 -0.28 27.96 -3.79
N GLU A 94 -0.15 27.93 -5.11
CA GLU A 94 -0.98 27.06 -5.97
C GLU A 94 -0.59 25.58 -5.84
N PHE A 95 0.71 25.30 -5.67
CA PHE A 95 1.20 23.96 -5.38
C PHE A 95 0.80 23.51 -3.97
N ILE A 96 0.90 24.40 -2.99
CA ILE A 96 0.51 24.12 -1.61
C ILE A 96 -1.01 23.90 -1.50
N LYS A 97 -1.82 24.71 -2.21
CA LYS A 97 -3.27 24.51 -2.30
C LYS A 97 -3.64 23.21 -2.99
N SER A 98 -2.93 22.79 -4.04
CA SER A 98 -3.24 21.53 -4.73
C SER A 98 -2.99 20.30 -3.86
N ILE A 99 -2.05 20.39 -2.92
CA ILE A 99 -1.82 19.40 -1.85
C ILE A 99 -2.98 19.43 -0.84
N LEU A 100 -3.39 20.62 -0.40
CA LEU A 100 -4.45 20.79 0.61
C LEU A 100 -5.88 20.52 0.09
N HIS A 101 -6.12 20.63 -1.22
CA HIS A 101 -7.45 20.55 -1.83
C HIS A 101 -8.01 19.11 -1.90
N TYR A 102 -7.25 18.08 -1.54
CA TYR A 102 -7.69 16.70 -1.78
C TYR A 102 -7.56 15.68 -0.65
N ASN A 103 -7.05 16.01 0.53
CA ASN A 103 -7.20 15.22 1.77
C ASN A 103 -6.42 15.98 2.86
N LYS A 104 -7.08 16.35 3.95
CA LYS A 104 -6.38 16.79 5.16
C LYS A 104 -5.65 15.52 5.72
N PRO A 105 -4.38 15.58 6.24
CA PRO A 105 -3.88 14.93 7.51
C PRO A 105 -3.12 15.83 8.50
N ARG A 106 -3.39 15.74 9.81
CA ARG A 106 -2.68 16.41 10.91
C ARG A 106 -1.60 15.46 11.34
N THR A 107 -0.69 15.20 10.43
CA THR A 107 0.46 14.36 10.70
C THR A 107 1.66 15.29 10.64
N ASP A 108 2.30 15.50 11.79
CA ASP A 108 3.57 16.22 11.87
C ASP A 108 4.55 15.56 10.89
N LEU A 109 5.21 16.34 10.04
CA LEU A 109 6.13 15.79 9.05
C LEU A 109 7.28 15.03 9.73
N MET A 110 7.68 15.43 10.95
CA MET A 110 8.61 14.68 11.80
C MET A 110 8.07 13.30 12.14
N GLU A 111 6.78 13.21 12.45
CA GLU A 111 6.11 11.94 12.73
C GLU A 111 6.10 11.06 11.48
N LEU A 112 5.71 11.58 10.31
CA LEU A 112 5.78 10.82 9.04
C LEU A 112 7.17 10.29 8.75
N LYS A 113 8.22 11.07 9.01
CA LYS A 113 9.61 10.61 8.86
C LYS A 113 10.00 9.52 9.85
N SER A 114 9.45 9.55 11.06
CA SER A 114 9.66 8.48 12.03
C SER A 114 9.06 7.14 11.57
N TYR A 115 7.96 7.19 10.80
CA TYR A 115 7.29 6.00 10.26
C TYR A 115 7.87 5.53 8.93
N PHE A 116 7.98 6.43 7.96
CA PHE A 116 8.30 6.12 6.56
C PHE A 116 9.77 6.33 6.19
N GLY A 117 10.56 6.90 7.12
CA GLY A 117 11.96 7.22 6.92
C GLY A 117 12.20 8.61 6.34
N PRO A 118 13.47 8.96 6.11
CA PRO A 118 13.88 10.34 5.85
C PRO A 118 13.58 10.83 4.42
N SER A 119 13.18 9.95 3.50
CA SER A 119 12.98 10.33 2.09
C SER A 119 11.75 11.22 1.90
N ASN A 120 12.00 12.47 1.54
CA ASN A 120 10.95 13.41 1.18
C ASN A 120 10.23 12.98 -0.12
N GLU A 121 10.94 12.38 -1.10
CA GLU A 121 10.33 11.96 -2.36
C GLU A 121 9.39 10.76 -2.15
N PHE A 122 9.78 9.83 -1.28
CA PHE A 122 8.92 8.72 -0.91
C PHE A 122 7.67 9.19 -0.15
N ILE A 123 7.82 10.06 0.85
CA ILE A 123 6.70 10.65 1.60
C ILE A 123 5.75 11.41 0.67
N LYS A 124 6.27 12.21 -0.27
CA LYS A 124 5.45 12.87 -1.30
C LYS A 124 4.65 11.87 -2.13
N SER A 125 5.27 10.74 -2.52
CA SER A 125 4.59 9.69 -3.29
C SER A 125 3.45 9.01 -2.53
N ILE A 126 3.52 8.97 -1.20
CA ILE A 126 2.47 8.42 -0.33
C ILE A 126 1.30 9.41 -0.25
N LEU A 127 1.61 10.70 -0.03
CA LEU A 127 0.60 11.76 0.09
C LEU A 127 -0.15 12.03 -1.23
N HIS A 128 0.47 11.77 -2.39
CA HIS A 128 -0.12 12.02 -3.70
C HIS A 128 -1.03 10.89 -4.23
N TYR A 129 -1.73 10.15 -3.36
CA TYR A 129 -2.52 8.96 -3.71
C TYR A 129 -3.59 9.19 -4.81
N SER A 130 -4.00 10.45 -5.06
CA SER A 130 -5.19 10.78 -5.84
C SER A 130 -4.97 11.07 -7.34
N LYS A 131 -3.74 11.09 -7.87
CA LYS A 131 -3.52 11.22 -9.33
C LYS A 131 -2.34 10.38 -9.82
N PRO A 132 -2.57 9.37 -10.68
CA PRO A 132 -1.51 8.77 -11.48
C PRO A 132 -1.17 9.71 -12.66
N ASN A 133 -0.77 10.95 -12.37
CA ASN A 133 -0.17 11.82 -13.37
C ASN A 133 1.32 11.82 -13.16
N LEU A 134 1.94 10.87 -13.88
CA LEU A 134 3.29 10.85 -14.41
C LEU A 134 4.20 11.98 -13.88
N ILE A 135 5.23 11.56 -13.15
CA ILE A 135 6.62 11.99 -13.33
C ILE A 135 6.68 13.08 -14.41
N ASN A 136 6.72 14.35 -13.99
CA ASN A 136 7.07 15.39 -14.94
C ASN A 136 8.39 14.92 -15.56
N ASN A 137 8.46 14.80 -16.90
CA ASN A 137 9.62 14.40 -17.71
C ASN A 137 10.91 15.23 -17.45
N ARG A 138 10.91 16.07 -16.40
CA ARG A 138 12.01 16.88 -15.89
C ARG A 138 12.91 16.13 -14.93
N GLU A 139 12.41 15.11 -14.21
CA GLU A 139 13.28 14.29 -13.36
C GLU A 139 14.03 13.26 -14.21
N SER A 140 15.35 13.29 -14.11
CA SER A 140 16.20 12.34 -14.81
C SER A 140 15.90 10.92 -14.30
N THR A 141 15.77 9.96 -15.19
CA THR A 141 15.68 8.53 -14.82
C THR A 141 16.80 8.12 -13.85
N ASN A 142 17.97 8.77 -13.93
CA ASN A 142 19.08 8.57 -13.02
C ASN A 142 18.81 9.03 -11.58
N SER A 143 18.04 10.11 -11.36
CA SER A 143 17.69 10.55 -10.00
C SER A 143 16.70 9.58 -9.36
N LEU A 144 15.70 9.11 -10.10
CA LEU A 144 14.73 8.11 -9.62
C LEU A 144 15.40 6.77 -9.29
N ILE A 145 16.36 6.32 -10.11
CA ILE A 145 17.12 5.09 -9.82
C ILE A 145 17.98 5.25 -8.57
N LYS A 146 18.61 6.41 -8.36
CA LYS A 146 19.38 6.68 -7.12
C LYS A 146 18.47 6.67 -5.91
N GLU A 147 17.30 7.30 -6.00
CA GLU A 147 16.30 7.31 -4.95
C GLU A 147 15.82 5.89 -4.62
N ALA A 148 15.47 5.09 -5.62
CA ALA A 148 15.06 3.70 -5.42
C ALA A 148 16.16 2.86 -4.76
N LYS A 149 17.44 3.06 -5.12
CA LYS A 149 18.58 2.40 -4.46
C LYS A 149 18.73 2.83 -3.00
N PHE A 150 18.49 4.11 -2.70
CA PHE A 150 18.51 4.61 -1.34
C PHE A 150 17.39 3.99 -0.49
N LEU A 151 16.15 3.97 -0.99
CA LEU A 151 15.00 3.35 -0.33
C LEU A 151 15.17 1.84 -0.10
N ALA A 152 15.83 1.15 -1.04
CA ALA A 152 16.12 -0.28 -0.93
C ALA A 152 17.37 -0.62 -0.12
N SER A 153 18.05 0.39 0.45
CA SER A 153 19.25 0.16 1.26
C SER A 153 18.88 -0.51 2.60
N SER A 154 19.77 -1.36 3.10
CA SER A 154 19.55 -2.08 4.37
C SER A 154 19.39 -1.14 5.56
N SER A 155 20.00 0.03 5.50
CA SER A 155 19.96 1.04 6.57
C SER A 155 18.76 1.97 6.50
N TYR A 156 17.93 1.90 5.44
CA TYR A 156 16.82 2.84 5.27
C TYR A 156 15.79 2.71 6.40
N ALA A 157 15.54 1.49 6.86
CA ALA A 157 14.60 1.21 7.94
C ALA A 157 15.19 1.47 9.34
N ASP A 158 16.49 1.76 9.43
CA ASP A 158 17.15 1.99 10.72
C ASP A 158 16.53 3.19 11.44
N GLN A 159 16.24 3.02 12.73
CA GLN A 159 15.64 4.07 13.57
C GLN A 159 14.26 4.56 13.11
N THR A 160 13.63 3.87 12.15
CA THR A 160 12.24 4.10 11.75
C THR A 160 11.34 2.99 12.29
N LYS A 161 10.02 3.22 12.17
CA LYS A 161 8.99 2.22 12.41
C LYS A 161 8.62 1.40 11.16
N TRP A 162 9.27 1.67 10.02
CA TRP A 162 9.12 0.93 8.79
C TRP A 162 9.47 -0.55 9.00
N GLY A 163 8.61 -1.45 8.57
CA GLY A 163 8.73 -2.89 8.79
C GLY A 163 8.40 -3.37 10.22
N LYS A 164 8.17 -2.45 11.17
CA LYS A 164 7.85 -2.78 12.58
C LYS A 164 6.38 -2.51 12.91
N GLU A 165 5.89 -1.33 12.54
CA GLU A 165 4.50 -0.90 12.77
C GLU A 165 3.77 -0.56 11.46
N VAL A 166 4.52 -0.26 10.40
CA VAL A 166 4.02 0.16 9.08
C VAL A 166 4.77 -0.67 8.02
N ILE A 167 4.05 -1.27 7.08
CA ILE A 167 4.55 -2.22 6.07
C ILE A 167 3.75 -1.94 4.83
#